data_AF-A0A9E3GRV4-F1
#
_entry.id   AF-A0A9E3GRV4-F1
#
_cell.length_a   1.000
_cell.length_b   1.000
_cell.length_c   1.000
_cell.angle_alpha   90.00
_cell.angle_beta   90.00
_cell.angle_gamma   90.00
#
_symmetry.space_group_name_H-M   'P 1'
#
loop_
_entity.id
_entity.type
_entity.pdbx_description
1 polymer ?
#
loop_
_entity_poly.entity_id
_entity_poly.type
_entity_poly.pdbx_seq_one_letter_code
_entity_poly.pdbx_strand_id
1 'polypeptide(L)'
;MTTVVLRLLVAAWILVMLARASRAAWRHRRLTLLVWRRIRWRHVLGALGLLAVVGTLVTTLLVHVPGMSVGLGSLVGSSGNAVFIPLEEAVSRTGPVPGAGPDWALLLLSTAFFGGLVALFPWLAFIEEEVFRAGLEDASWPRELGTALVFGLAHLVMLVPVGAALAIAVAGFVYGRVYRAAYARTDGRGAPDVAVAAYRPTRRAQAAAARERARVIDEPASRTVELVAPSPTRRQAEAVVAATVWHATFNTTVVGMVWLAIVLSALA
;
A
#
# COMPACT_ATOMS: atom_id res chain seq x y z
N MET A 1 -29.22 16.94 7.60
CA MET A 1 -29.14 15.74 8.48
C MET A 1 -28.55 14.51 7.78
N THR A 2 -28.89 14.24 6.52
CA THR A 2 -28.46 13.02 5.80
C THR A 2 -26.94 12.87 5.65
N THR A 3 -26.22 13.95 5.30
CA THR A 3 -24.76 13.89 5.08
C THR A 3 -23.96 13.60 6.36
N VAL A 4 -24.35 14.18 7.50
CA VAL A 4 -23.68 13.95 8.80
C VAL A 4 -23.85 12.49 9.22
N VAL A 5 -25.07 11.96 9.14
CA VAL A 5 -25.33 10.54 9.46
C VAL A 5 -24.50 9.62 8.54
N LEU A 6 -24.44 9.93 7.24
CA LEU A 6 -23.66 9.16 6.28
C LEU A 6 -22.15 9.19 6.59
N ARG A 7 -21.56 10.36 6.90
CA ARG A 7 -20.15 10.47 7.31
C ARG A 7 -19.86 9.67 8.56
N LEU A 8 -20.77 9.65 9.54
CA LEU A 8 -20.61 8.85 10.76
C LEU A 8 -20.68 7.35 10.50
N LEU A 9 -21.57 6.91 9.62
CA LEU A 9 -21.63 5.50 9.21
C LEU A 9 -20.35 5.08 8.48
N VAL A 10 -19.83 5.92 7.59
CA VAL A 10 -18.54 5.68 6.91
C VAL A 10 -17.40 5.63 7.93
N ALA A 11 -17.34 6.58 8.87
CA ALA A 11 -16.31 6.60 9.90
C ALA A 11 -16.34 5.33 10.77
N ALA A 12 -17.52 4.91 11.24
CA ALA A 12 -17.70 3.68 12.01
C ALA A 12 -17.27 2.44 11.20
N TRP A 13 -17.65 2.36 9.92
CA TRP A 13 -17.23 1.26 9.05
C TRP A 13 -15.70 1.21 8.89
N ILE A 14 -15.04 2.35 8.72
CA ILE A 14 -13.58 2.45 8.62
C ILE A 14 -12.93 2.01 9.91
N LEU A 15 -13.43 2.42 11.08
CA LEU A 15 -12.90 1.98 12.38
C LEU A 15 -13.02 0.45 12.54
N VAL A 16 -14.13 -0.16 12.10
CA VAL A 16 -14.29 -1.62 12.09
C VAL A 16 -13.27 -2.28 11.16
N MET A 17 -13.05 -1.74 9.96
CA MET A 17 -12.04 -2.22 9.02
C MET A 17 -10.63 -2.12 9.60
N LEU A 18 -10.27 -0.98 10.19
CA LEU A 18 -8.97 -0.76 10.83
C LEU A 18 -8.78 -1.69 12.03
N ALA A 19 -9.80 -1.93 12.85
CA ALA A 19 -9.72 -2.87 13.96
C ALA A 19 -9.52 -4.33 13.47
N ARG A 20 -10.17 -4.72 12.37
CA ARG A 20 -9.96 -6.04 11.74
C ARG A 20 -8.54 -6.15 11.16
N ALA A 21 -8.08 -5.14 10.43
CA ALA A 21 -6.73 -5.06 9.90
C ALA A 21 -5.68 -5.11 11.02
N SER A 22 -5.92 -4.43 12.14
CA SER A 22 -5.05 -4.42 13.32
C SER A 22 -4.92 -5.79 13.95
N ARG A 23 -6.04 -6.51 14.13
CA ARG A 23 -6.00 -7.89 14.62
C ARG A 23 -5.22 -8.81 13.69
N ALA A 24 -5.39 -8.66 12.37
CA ALA A 24 -4.63 -9.43 11.39
C ALA A 24 -3.13 -9.09 11.42
N ALA A 25 -2.78 -7.81 11.40
CA ALA A 25 -1.39 -7.33 11.50
C ALA A 25 -0.71 -7.84 12.77
N TRP A 26 -1.42 -7.88 13.91
CA TRP A 26 -0.90 -8.42 15.17
C TRP A 26 -0.62 -9.93 15.11
N ARG A 27 -1.52 -10.71 14.49
CA ARG A 27 -1.31 -12.14 14.22
C ARG A 27 -0.07 -12.36 13.35
N HIS A 28 0.16 -11.46 12.39
CA HIS A 28 1.32 -11.47 11.49
C HIS A 28 2.46 -10.54 11.93
N ARG A 29 2.57 -10.19 13.23
CA ARG A 29 3.54 -9.21 13.73
C ARG A 29 4.99 -9.49 13.35
N ARG A 30 5.37 -10.77 13.24
CA ARG A 30 6.73 -11.16 12.81
C ARG A 30 7.03 -10.73 11.37
N LEU A 31 6.04 -10.81 10.47
CA LEU A 31 6.14 -10.31 9.10
C LEU A 31 6.19 -8.78 9.07
N THR A 32 5.32 -8.12 9.84
CA THR A 32 5.33 -6.66 9.99
C THR A 32 6.69 -6.14 10.46
N LEU A 33 7.26 -6.76 11.50
CA LEU A 33 8.60 -6.43 11.99
C LEU A 33 9.70 -6.74 10.97
N LEU A 34 9.59 -7.84 10.22
CA LEU A 34 10.52 -8.17 9.15
C LEU A 34 10.55 -7.07 8.08
N VAL A 35 9.40 -6.60 7.63
CA VAL A 35 9.29 -5.52 6.64
C VAL A 35 9.93 -4.24 7.18
N TRP A 36 9.57 -3.82 8.40
CA TRP A 36 10.16 -2.65 9.04
C TRP A 36 11.69 -2.73 9.13
N ARG A 37 12.22 -3.88 9.56
CA ARG A 37 13.66 -4.12 9.68
C ARG A 37 14.38 -4.18 8.33
N ARG A 38 13.66 -4.36 7.22
CA ARG A 38 14.20 -4.35 5.85
C ARG A 38 14.14 -2.98 5.18
N ILE A 39 13.44 -2.01 5.76
CA ILE A 39 13.55 -0.62 5.31
C ILE A 39 15.00 -0.15 5.50
N ARG A 40 15.45 0.65 4.54
CA ARG A 40 16.81 1.19 4.41
C ARG A 40 16.67 2.60 3.89
N TRP A 41 17.68 3.45 4.09
CA TRP A 41 17.62 4.85 3.63
C TRP A 41 17.23 4.93 2.15
N ARG A 42 17.76 4.04 1.29
CA ARG A 42 17.45 4.02 -0.15
C ARG A 42 15.95 3.93 -0.46
N HIS A 43 15.20 3.21 0.38
CA HIS A 43 13.75 3.09 0.25
C HIS A 43 13.08 4.42 0.62
N VAL A 44 13.59 5.12 1.64
CA VAL A 44 13.07 6.41 2.08
C VAL A 44 13.31 7.49 1.03
N LEU A 45 14.54 7.64 0.50
CA LEU A 45 14.77 8.62 -0.57
C LEU A 45 14.03 8.25 -1.85
N GLY A 46 13.96 6.97 -2.20
CA GLY A 46 13.15 6.52 -3.33
C GLY A 46 11.66 6.79 -3.13
N ALA A 47 11.13 6.63 -1.91
CA ALA A 47 9.76 6.97 -1.56
C ALA A 47 9.51 8.48 -1.62
N LEU A 48 10.45 9.32 -1.20
CA LEU A 48 10.35 10.78 -1.33
C LEU A 48 10.34 11.21 -2.81
N GLY A 49 11.22 10.63 -3.64
CA GLY A 49 11.22 10.88 -5.08
C GLY A 49 9.91 10.42 -5.74
N LEU A 50 9.42 9.24 -5.39
CA LEU A 50 8.13 8.74 -5.87
C LEU A 50 6.97 9.62 -5.38
N LEU A 51 7.04 10.15 -4.15
CA LEU A 51 6.03 11.04 -3.60
C LEU A 51 5.98 12.35 -4.37
N ALA A 52 7.13 12.92 -4.72
CA ALA A 52 7.19 14.10 -5.57
C ALA A 52 6.50 13.84 -6.92
N VAL A 53 6.84 12.73 -7.59
CA VAL A 53 6.23 12.37 -8.89
C VAL A 53 4.72 12.17 -8.78
N VAL A 54 4.27 11.36 -7.82
CA VAL A 54 2.84 11.08 -7.61
C VAL A 54 2.11 12.37 -7.21
N GLY A 55 2.66 13.14 -6.28
CA GLY A 55 2.10 14.41 -5.82
C GLY A 55 1.93 15.42 -6.95
N THR A 56 2.97 15.62 -7.77
CA THR A 56 2.89 16.48 -8.97
C THR A 56 1.81 15.99 -9.91
N LEU A 57 1.73 14.68 -10.17
CA LEU A 57 0.72 14.12 -11.07
C LEU A 57 -0.70 14.28 -10.51
N VAL A 58 -0.91 14.05 -9.21
CA VAL A 58 -2.18 14.31 -8.52
C VAL A 58 -2.57 15.77 -8.72
N THR A 59 -1.69 16.72 -8.38
CA THR A 59 -1.96 18.15 -8.50
C THR A 59 -2.30 18.53 -9.93
N THR A 60 -1.50 18.10 -10.91
CA THR A 60 -1.72 18.41 -12.33
C THR A 60 -3.07 17.87 -12.82
N LEU A 61 -3.39 16.62 -12.52
CA LEU A 61 -4.65 16.00 -12.94
C LEU A 61 -5.85 16.70 -12.28
N LEU A 62 -5.79 16.97 -10.98
CA LEU A 62 -6.91 17.58 -10.26
C LEU A 62 -7.15 19.04 -10.65
N VAL A 63 -6.10 19.80 -10.97
CA VAL A 63 -6.20 21.23 -11.29
C VAL A 63 -6.54 21.46 -12.76
N HIS A 64 -5.92 20.69 -13.67
CA HIS A 64 -5.97 21.01 -15.10
C HIS A 64 -6.88 20.11 -15.93
N VAL A 65 -7.35 18.97 -15.39
CA VAL A 65 -8.19 18.04 -16.15
C VAL A 65 -9.60 18.00 -15.55
N PRO A 66 -10.61 18.54 -16.27
CA PRO A 66 -12.00 18.53 -15.81
C PRO A 66 -12.47 17.11 -15.47
N GLY A 67 -13.19 16.99 -14.34
CA GLY A 67 -13.74 15.72 -13.88
C GLY A 67 -12.77 14.83 -13.08
N MET A 68 -11.46 15.14 -13.02
CA MET A 68 -10.51 14.34 -12.23
C MET A 68 -10.68 14.46 -10.71
N SER A 69 -11.35 15.52 -10.24
CA SER A 69 -11.73 15.69 -8.83
C SER A 69 -12.95 14.86 -8.42
N VAL A 70 -13.66 14.25 -9.37
CA VAL A 70 -14.79 13.38 -9.08
C VAL A 70 -14.27 12.09 -8.43
N GLY A 71 -14.93 11.65 -7.38
CA GLY A 71 -14.68 10.38 -6.70
C GLY A 71 -15.90 10.01 -5.86
N LEU A 72 -15.93 8.80 -5.33
CA LEU A 72 -17.05 8.37 -4.47
C LEU A 72 -17.19 9.26 -3.23
N GLY A 73 -16.13 9.97 -2.81
CA GLY A 73 -16.16 10.94 -1.72
C GLY A 73 -17.19 12.05 -1.90
N SER A 74 -17.39 12.52 -3.14
CA SER A 74 -18.36 13.60 -3.42
C SER A 74 -19.79 13.18 -3.07
N LEU A 75 -20.12 11.89 -3.15
CA LEU A 75 -21.44 11.35 -2.77
C LEU A 75 -21.69 11.40 -1.26
N VAL A 76 -20.62 11.42 -0.44
CA VAL A 76 -20.71 11.47 1.03
C VAL A 76 -20.33 12.83 1.60
N GLY A 77 -20.14 13.84 0.75
CA GLY A 77 -19.72 15.18 1.16
C GLY A 77 -18.27 15.24 1.66
N SER A 78 -17.41 14.32 1.22
CA SER A 78 -15.97 14.32 1.49
C SER A 78 -15.20 14.71 0.23
N SER A 79 -14.23 15.60 0.36
CA SER A 79 -13.29 15.95 -0.71
C SER A 79 -12.03 15.06 -0.71
N GLY A 80 -11.93 14.11 0.22
CA GLY A 80 -10.69 13.39 0.51
C GLY A 80 -10.82 11.88 0.67
N ASN A 81 -9.67 11.26 0.97
CA ASN A 81 -9.56 9.84 1.23
C ASN A 81 -10.40 9.45 2.47
N ALA A 82 -11.24 8.43 2.31
CA ALA A 82 -12.14 7.94 3.34
C ALA A 82 -11.42 7.68 4.66
N VAL A 83 -10.18 7.17 4.59
CA VAL A 83 -9.39 6.79 5.75
C VAL A 83 -9.26 7.95 6.75
N PHE A 84 -9.28 9.20 6.29
CA PHE A 84 -9.14 10.39 7.15
C PHE A 84 -10.47 10.90 7.74
N ILE A 85 -11.63 10.41 7.28
CA ILE A 85 -12.96 10.85 7.76
C ILE A 85 -13.09 10.71 9.29
N PRO A 86 -12.69 9.60 9.94
CA PRO A 86 -12.75 9.51 11.41
C PRO A 86 -11.93 10.60 12.12
N LEU A 87 -10.76 10.96 11.58
CA LEU A 87 -9.92 12.02 12.14
C LEU A 87 -10.56 13.40 11.93
N GLU A 88 -11.07 13.68 10.71
CA GLU A 88 -11.79 14.92 10.42
C GLU A 88 -13.00 15.12 11.35
N GLU A 89 -13.80 14.06 11.53
CA GLU A 89 -14.96 14.08 12.42
C GLU A 89 -14.55 14.27 13.88
N ALA A 90 -13.48 13.62 14.34
CA ALA A 90 -12.99 13.81 15.70
C ALA A 90 -12.51 15.25 15.94
N VAL A 91 -11.68 15.79 15.03
CA VAL A 91 -11.12 17.14 15.12
C VAL A 91 -12.21 18.21 15.09
N SER A 92 -13.22 18.06 14.22
CA SER A 92 -14.35 19.01 14.15
C SER A 92 -15.14 19.17 15.46
N ARG A 93 -15.02 18.20 16.38
CA ARG A 93 -15.70 18.22 17.68
C ARG A 93 -14.82 18.71 18.83
N THR A 94 -13.50 18.79 18.60
CA THR A 94 -12.50 19.10 19.63
C THR A 94 -11.70 20.36 19.31
N GLY A 95 -12.23 21.25 18.46
CA GLY A 95 -11.52 22.43 17.97
C GLY A 95 -10.98 23.34 19.09
N PRO A 96 -9.90 24.08 18.83
CA PRO A 96 -9.18 24.81 19.86
C PRO A 96 -10.03 25.94 20.43
N VAL A 97 -9.93 26.15 21.74
CA VAL A 97 -10.49 27.35 22.37
C VAL A 97 -9.65 28.54 21.91
N PRO A 98 -10.24 29.63 21.37
CA PRO A 98 -9.48 30.79 20.93
C PRO A 98 -8.54 31.31 22.02
N GLY A 99 -7.25 31.47 21.70
CA GLY A 99 -6.23 31.97 22.61
C GLY A 99 -5.60 30.94 23.55
N ALA A 100 -5.91 29.65 23.43
CA ALA A 100 -5.43 28.59 24.33
C ALA A 100 -4.02 28.03 24.04
N GLY A 101 -3.31 28.57 23.03
CA GLY A 101 -2.01 28.03 22.60
C GLY A 101 -2.17 26.80 21.69
N PRO A 102 -1.20 25.87 21.69
CA PRO A 102 -1.20 24.71 20.78
C PRO A 102 -2.47 23.85 20.87
N ASP A 103 -2.95 23.36 19.73
CA ASP A 103 -4.07 22.43 19.66
C ASP A 103 -3.62 21.00 20.02
N TRP A 104 -3.53 20.75 21.33
CA TRP A 104 -3.14 19.45 21.88
C TRP A 104 -4.10 18.32 21.49
N ALA A 105 -5.39 18.61 21.29
CA ALA A 105 -6.36 17.61 20.89
C ALA A 105 -6.07 17.12 19.47
N LEU A 106 -5.87 18.05 18.53
CA LEU A 106 -5.46 17.74 17.17
C LEU A 106 -4.13 16.97 17.14
N LEU A 107 -3.12 17.40 17.92
CA LEU A 107 -1.83 16.72 17.99
C LEU A 107 -1.96 15.27 18.48
N LEU A 108 -2.65 15.04 19.59
CA LEU A 108 -2.77 13.70 20.18
C LEU A 108 -3.61 12.77 19.29
N LEU A 109 -4.76 13.25 18.80
CA LEU A 109 -5.66 12.46 17.96
C LEU A 109 -5.02 12.11 16.62
N SER A 110 -4.40 13.09 15.94
CA SER A 110 -3.69 12.84 14.69
C SER A 110 -2.51 11.89 14.90
N THR A 111 -1.70 12.09 15.94
CA THR A 111 -0.55 11.21 16.23
C THR A 111 -0.99 9.78 16.52
N ALA A 112 -2.02 9.57 17.34
CA ALA A 112 -2.57 8.25 17.62
C ALA A 112 -3.10 7.58 16.34
N PHE A 113 -3.83 8.34 15.52
CA PHE A 113 -4.41 7.84 14.27
C PHE A 113 -3.34 7.45 13.24
N PHE A 114 -2.41 8.36 12.92
CA PHE A 114 -1.35 8.13 11.94
C PHE A 114 -0.33 7.11 12.45
N GLY A 115 0.02 7.13 13.75
CA GLY A 115 0.86 6.10 14.35
C GLY A 115 0.24 4.70 14.23
N GLY A 116 -1.07 4.59 14.44
CA GLY A 116 -1.84 3.38 14.17
C GLY A 116 -1.75 2.94 12.72
N LEU A 117 -1.99 3.83 11.75
CA LEU A 117 -1.88 3.51 10.32
C LEU A 117 -0.48 3.03 9.92
N VAL A 118 0.56 3.72 10.39
CA VAL A 118 1.95 3.35 10.15
C VAL A 118 2.19 1.92 10.63
N ALA A 119 1.77 1.56 11.84
CA ALA A 119 1.91 0.21 12.36
C ALA A 119 1.22 -0.88 11.49
N LEU A 120 0.16 -0.52 10.76
CA LEU A 120 -0.59 -1.43 9.89
C LEU A 120 -0.01 -1.57 8.48
N PHE A 121 0.70 -0.57 7.97
CA PHE A 121 1.10 -0.51 6.56
C PHE A 121 1.87 -1.73 6.06
N PRO A 122 2.83 -2.32 6.79
CA PRO A 122 3.50 -3.52 6.28
C PRO A 122 2.56 -4.67 5.98
N TRP A 123 1.54 -4.87 6.81
CA TRP A 123 0.59 -5.97 6.63
C TRP A 123 -0.36 -5.68 5.46
N LEU A 124 -0.90 -4.45 5.40
CA LEU A 124 -1.79 -4.04 4.31
C LEU A 124 -1.07 -4.08 2.96
N ALA A 125 0.13 -3.51 2.90
CA ALA A 125 0.98 -3.54 1.71
C ALA A 125 1.30 -4.98 1.29
N PHE A 126 1.58 -5.89 2.25
CA PHE A 126 1.85 -7.28 1.90
C PHE A 126 0.68 -7.93 1.18
N ILE A 127 -0.54 -7.80 1.71
CA ILE A 127 -1.76 -8.35 1.09
C ILE A 127 -2.00 -7.72 -0.29
N GLU A 128 -1.83 -6.41 -0.43
CA GLU A 128 -1.99 -5.75 -1.72
C GLU A 128 -0.94 -6.23 -2.74
N GLU A 129 0.32 -6.39 -2.34
CA GLU A 129 1.36 -6.91 -3.22
C GLU A 129 1.12 -8.38 -3.62
N GLU A 130 0.55 -9.21 -2.73
CA GLU A 130 0.10 -10.56 -3.12
C GLU A 130 -0.99 -10.51 -4.19
N VAL A 131 -2.03 -9.71 -3.98
CA VAL A 131 -3.19 -9.63 -4.88
C VAL A 131 -2.77 -9.09 -6.24
N PHE A 132 -2.00 -8.01 -6.24
CA PHE A 132 -1.73 -7.26 -7.46
C PHE A 132 -0.43 -7.68 -8.14
N ARG A 133 0.61 -8.19 -7.45
CA ARG A 133 1.94 -8.41 -8.07
C ARG A 133 2.28 -9.87 -8.24
N ALA A 134 1.83 -10.75 -7.35
CA ALA A 134 2.09 -12.17 -7.48
C ALA A 134 1.54 -12.74 -8.81
N GLY A 135 2.38 -13.41 -9.59
CA GLY A 135 2.02 -13.90 -10.93
C GLY A 135 2.32 -12.93 -12.07
N LEU A 136 3.08 -11.85 -11.84
CA LEU A 136 3.53 -10.89 -12.87
C LEU A 136 4.96 -11.15 -13.38
N GLU A 137 5.59 -12.26 -13.01
CA GLU A 137 6.99 -12.57 -13.29
C GLU A 137 7.26 -12.60 -14.80
N ASP A 138 6.37 -13.30 -15.53
CA ASP A 138 6.36 -13.42 -16.99
C ASP A 138 5.42 -12.42 -17.69
N ALA A 139 4.91 -11.40 -16.98
CA ALA A 139 3.94 -10.49 -17.59
C ALA A 139 4.58 -9.62 -18.67
N SER A 140 3.84 -9.43 -19.78
CA SER A 140 4.16 -8.42 -20.77
C SER A 140 3.96 -7.01 -20.21
N TRP A 141 4.64 -6.03 -20.80
CA TRP A 141 4.57 -4.63 -20.36
C TRP A 141 3.13 -4.07 -20.32
N PRO A 142 2.26 -4.33 -21.32
CA PRO A 142 0.87 -3.87 -21.28
C PRO A 142 0.06 -4.48 -20.11
N ARG A 143 0.33 -5.75 -19.78
CA ARG A 143 -0.34 -6.43 -18.66
C ARG A 143 0.11 -5.87 -17.31
N GLU A 144 1.38 -5.54 -17.19
CA GLU A 144 1.93 -4.87 -15.99
C GLU A 144 1.30 -3.48 -15.81
N LEU A 145 1.24 -2.69 -16.89
CA LEU A 145 0.57 -1.38 -16.88
C LEU A 145 -0.92 -1.49 -16.52
N GLY A 146 -1.65 -2.41 -17.16
CA GLY A 146 -3.07 -2.65 -16.84
C GLY A 146 -3.27 -3.03 -15.37
N THR A 147 -2.39 -3.86 -14.81
CA THR A 147 -2.46 -4.23 -13.38
C THR A 147 -2.18 -3.04 -12.46
N ALA A 148 -1.24 -2.18 -12.83
CA ALA A 148 -0.95 -0.95 -12.09
C ALA A 148 -2.12 0.04 -12.13
N LEU A 149 -2.80 0.17 -13.28
CA LEU A 149 -4.02 0.97 -13.41
C LEU A 149 -5.13 0.44 -12.51
N VAL A 150 -5.40 -0.88 -12.52
CA VAL A 150 -6.41 -1.48 -11.64
C VAL A 150 -6.06 -1.27 -10.16
N PHE A 151 -4.78 -1.37 -9.79
CA PHE A 151 -4.32 -1.06 -8.43
C PHE A 151 -4.63 0.40 -8.04
N GLY A 152 -4.34 1.36 -8.91
CA GLY A 152 -4.69 2.76 -8.68
C GLY A 152 -6.20 2.96 -8.54
N LEU A 153 -6.99 2.44 -9.49
CA LEU A 153 -8.45 2.55 -9.50
C LEU A 153 -9.13 1.84 -8.31
N ALA A 154 -8.52 0.80 -7.73
CA ALA A 154 -9.04 0.17 -6.51
C ALA A 154 -9.13 1.17 -5.34
N HIS A 155 -8.32 2.23 -5.34
CA HIS A 155 -8.36 3.28 -4.31
C HIS A 155 -9.60 4.18 -4.41
N LEU A 156 -10.37 4.12 -5.50
CA LEU A 156 -11.68 4.79 -5.57
C LEU A 156 -12.63 4.30 -4.47
N VAL A 157 -12.50 3.03 -4.05
CA VAL A 157 -13.26 2.46 -2.92
C VAL A 157 -12.94 3.17 -1.59
N MET A 158 -11.72 3.70 -1.48
CA MET A 158 -11.29 4.54 -0.36
C MET A 158 -11.66 6.02 -0.58
N LEU A 159 -12.67 6.29 -1.41
CA LEU A 159 -13.18 7.63 -1.73
C LEU A 159 -12.13 8.58 -2.34
N VAL A 160 -11.00 8.05 -2.81
CA VAL A 160 -9.95 8.83 -3.49
C VAL A 160 -10.49 9.36 -4.83
N PRO A 161 -10.23 10.63 -5.21
CA PRO A 161 -10.60 11.15 -6.52
C PRO A 161 -9.96 10.38 -7.69
N VAL A 162 -10.59 10.38 -8.86
CA VAL A 162 -10.11 9.66 -10.05
C VAL A 162 -8.69 10.09 -10.45
N GLY A 163 -8.41 11.39 -10.47
CA GLY A 163 -7.07 11.90 -10.78
C GLY A 163 -6.01 11.36 -9.83
N ALA A 164 -6.33 11.28 -8.54
CA ALA A 164 -5.42 10.73 -7.54
C ALA A 164 -5.27 9.20 -7.67
N ALA A 165 -6.35 8.47 -7.97
CA ALA A 165 -6.30 7.04 -8.24
C ALA A 165 -5.41 6.71 -9.46
N LEU A 166 -5.50 7.50 -10.53
CA LEU A 166 -4.64 7.37 -11.70
C LEU A 166 -3.17 7.67 -11.36
N ALA A 167 -2.91 8.68 -10.53
CA ALA A 167 -1.56 8.98 -10.08
C ALA A 167 -0.97 7.86 -9.20
N ILE A 168 -1.78 7.25 -8.32
CA ILE A 168 -1.38 6.09 -7.50
C ILE A 168 -1.00 4.88 -8.36
N ALA A 169 -1.57 4.74 -9.56
CA ALA A 169 -1.16 3.69 -10.50
C ALA A 169 0.34 3.78 -10.85
N VAL A 170 0.95 4.97 -10.85
CA VAL A 170 2.40 5.14 -11.06
C VAL A 170 3.20 4.45 -9.96
N ALA A 171 2.83 4.66 -8.69
CA ALA A 171 3.44 3.94 -7.57
C ALA A 171 3.23 2.43 -7.71
N GLY A 172 2.01 2.03 -8.09
CA GLY A 172 1.68 0.63 -8.33
C GLY A 172 2.52 -0.03 -9.42
N PHE A 173 2.89 0.72 -10.47
CA PHE A 173 3.79 0.27 -11.53
C PHE A 173 5.21 0.10 -11.01
N VAL A 174 5.73 1.07 -10.24
CA VAL A 174 7.05 0.99 -9.60
C VAL A 174 7.16 -0.25 -8.71
N TYR A 175 6.12 -0.56 -7.92
CA TYR A 175 6.12 -1.78 -7.09
C TYR A 175 6.14 -3.06 -7.93
N GLY A 176 5.44 -3.08 -9.08
CA GLY A 176 5.52 -4.16 -10.06
C GLY A 176 6.94 -4.37 -10.59
N ARG A 177 7.65 -3.27 -10.92
CA ARG A 177 9.04 -3.32 -11.36
C ARG A 177 9.97 -3.86 -10.27
N VAL A 178 9.79 -3.42 -9.02
CA VAL A 178 10.52 -3.93 -7.85
C VAL A 178 10.28 -5.43 -7.66
N TYR A 179 9.02 -5.85 -7.70
CA TYR A 179 8.61 -7.25 -7.59
C TYR A 179 9.33 -8.12 -8.63
N ARG A 180 9.24 -7.76 -9.91
CA ARG A 180 9.85 -8.52 -11.00
C ARG A 180 11.38 -8.56 -10.89
N ALA A 181 12.00 -7.44 -10.55
CA ALA A 181 13.45 -7.38 -10.35
C ALA A 181 13.90 -8.22 -9.14
N ALA A 182 13.11 -8.30 -8.08
CA ALA A 182 13.39 -9.18 -6.95
C ALA A 182 13.22 -10.65 -7.34
N TYR A 183 12.13 -11.00 -8.05
CA TYR A 183 11.89 -12.35 -8.53
C TYR A 183 13.01 -12.86 -9.44
N ALA A 184 13.44 -12.03 -10.40
CA ALA A 184 14.50 -12.39 -11.34
C ALA A 184 15.87 -12.60 -10.68
N ARG A 185 16.15 -11.93 -9.55
CA ARG A 185 17.44 -12.00 -8.85
C ARG A 185 17.49 -13.06 -7.75
N THR A 186 16.35 -13.51 -7.25
CA THR A 186 16.31 -14.48 -6.16
C THR A 186 16.16 -15.91 -6.68
N ASP A 187 16.87 -16.82 -6.05
CA ASP A 187 16.60 -18.25 -6.12
C ASP A 187 15.49 -18.65 -5.13
N GLY A 188 15.12 -17.84 -4.14
CA GLY A 188 14.08 -18.16 -3.15
C GLY A 188 14.56 -18.95 -1.95
N ARG A 189 15.86 -19.28 -1.86
CA ARG A 189 16.47 -19.87 -0.65
C ARG A 189 16.55 -18.85 0.48
N GLY A 190 16.75 -17.57 0.14
CA GLY A 190 16.75 -16.44 1.07
C GLY A 190 15.36 -16.00 1.54
N ALA A 191 14.29 -16.61 1.03
CA ALA A 191 12.92 -16.27 1.37
C ALA A 191 12.66 -16.51 2.87
N PRO A 192 12.32 -15.47 3.67
CA PRO A 192 12.06 -15.63 5.09
C PRO A 192 10.88 -16.54 5.35
N ASP A 193 11.02 -17.51 6.26
CA ASP A 193 9.96 -18.50 6.53
C ASP A 193 8.64 -17.86 6.97
N VAL A 194 8.70 -16.75 7.72
CA VAL A 194 7.50 -16.01 8.12
C VAL A 194 6.74 -15.44 6.92
N ALA A 195 7.45 -15.02 5.87
CA ALA A 195 6.84 -14.52 4.64
C ALA A 195 6.26 -15.67 3.82
N VAL A 196 7.00 -16.78 3.70
CA VAL A 196 6.51 -17.99 3.02
C VAL A 196 5.25 -18.55 3.70
N ALA A 197 5.21 -18.57 5.03
CA ALA A 197 4.06 -19.04 5.80
C ALA A 197 2.84 -18.12 5.70
N ALA A 198 3.07 -16.80 5.59
CA ALA A 198 2.01 -15.83 5.39
C ALA A 198 1.51 -15.80 3.93
N TYR A 199 2.35 -16.21 2.97
CA TYR A 199 2.09 -16.05 1.56
C TYR A 199 0.85 -16.84 1.09
N ARG A 200 -0.11 -16.15 0.48
CA ARG A 200 -1.34 -16.71 -0.08
C ARG A 200 -1.34 -16.55 -1.60
N PRO A 201 -0.87 -17.56 -2.36
CA PRO A 201 -0.74 -17.43 -3.81
C PRO A 201 -2.11 -17.29 -4.46
N THR A 202 -2.27 -16.24 -5.28
CA THR A 202 -3.46 -16.05 -6.12
C THR A 202 -3.52 -17.10 -7.24
N ARG A 203 -4.69 -17.26 -7.89
CA ARG A 203 -4.81 -18.13 -9.08
C ARG A 203 -3.78 -17.78 -10.17
N ARG A 204 -3.51 -16.48 -10.35
CA ARG A 204 -2.49 -15.99 -11.30
C ARG A 204 -1.09 -16.43 -10.89
N ALA A 205 -0.75 -16.29 -9.60
CA ALA A 205 0.55 -16.71 -9.06
C ALA A 205 0.74 -18.23 -9.15
N GLN A 206 -0.30 -19.01 -8.85
CA GLN A 206 -0.28 -20.47 -8.99
C GLN A 206 -0.06 -20.91 -10.44
N ALA A 207 -0.75 -20.26 -11.39
CA ALA A 207 -0.56 -20.53 -12.82
C ALA A 207 0.84 -20.19 -13.30
N ALA A 208 1.44 -19.09 -12.83
CA ALA A 208 2.83 -18.75 -13.13
C ALA A 208 3.81 -19.78 -12.58
N ALA A 209 3.66 -20.15 -11.31
CA ALA A 209 4.47 -21.20 -10.68
C ALA A 209 4.34 -22.56 -11.38
N ALA A 210 3.15 -22.90 -11.89
CA ALA A 210 2.94 -24.13 -12.66
C ALA A 210 3.68 -24.12 -14.01
N ARG A 211 3.65 -23.00 -14.74
CA ARG A 211 4.40 -22.85 -16.00
C ARG A 211 5.91 -22.96 -15.80
N GLU A 212 6.44 -22.37 -14.72
CA GLU A 212 7.87 -22.49 -14.40
C GLU A 212 8.26 -23.93 -14.10
N ARG A 213 7.46 -24.64 -13.29
CA ARG A 213 7.70 -26.07 -13.02
C ARG A 213 7.68 -26.92 -14.29
N ALA A 214 6.74 -26.67 -15.20
CA ALA A 214 6.66 -27.39 -16.48
C ALA A 214 7.94 -27.18 -17.32
N ARG A 215 8.45 -25.94 -17.42
CA ARG A 215 9.69 -25.65 -18.16
C ARG A 215 10.91 -26.40 -17.64
N VAL A 216 11.01 -26.60 -16.32
CA VAL A 216 12.13 -27.34 -15.70
C VAL A 216 12.06 -28.83 -16.01
N ILE A 217 10.86 -29.40 -16.16
CA ILE A 217 10.67 -30.83 -16.47
C ILE A 217 11.06 -31.14 -17.92
N ASP A 218 10.81 -30.21 -18.84
CA ASP A 218 11.06 -30.39 -20.28
C ASP A 218 12.55 -30.20 -20.67
N GLU A 219 13.44 -29.75 -19.76
CA GLU A 219 14.88 -29.64 -20.06
C GLU A 219 15.55 -31.03 -20.05
N PRO A 220 16.27 -31.42 -21.12
CA PRO A 220 16.88 -32.75 -21.24
C PRO A 220 17.91 -32.99 -20.11
N ALA A 221 17.84 -34.17 -19.51
CA ALA A 221 18.55 -34.61 -18.30
C ALA A 221 20.10 -34.69 -18.37
N SER A 222 20.75 -33.92 -19.26
CA SER A 222 22.20 -33.92 -19.47
C SER A 222 22.99 -33.09 -18.45
N ARG A 223 22.31 -32.45 -17.48
CA ARG A 223 22.97 -31.81 -16.32
C ARG A 223 22.61 -32.60 -15.07
N THR A 224 23.64 -33.17 -14.44
CA THR A 224 23.62 -33.75 -13.09
C THR A 224 22.66 -33.00 -12.17
N VAL A 225 21.52 -33.61 -11.91
CA VAL A 225 20.44 -33.08 -11.07
C VAL A 225 20.88 -33.21 -9.62
N GLU A 226 21.68 -32.27 -9.16
CA GLU A 226 21.85 -32.03 -7.73
C GLU A 226 21.72 -30.53 -7.49
N LEU A 227 20.53 -30.14 -7.05
CA LEU A 227 20.16 -28.98 -6.24
C LEU A 227 18.65 -28.81 -6.43
N VAL A 228 17.86 -29.24 -5.44
CA VAL A 228 16.41 -29.01 -5.37
C VAL A 228 16.13 -27.58 -5.81
N ALA A 229 15.58 -27.42 -7.02
CA ALA A 229 15.25 -26.11 -7.54
C ALA A 229 14.26 -25.51 -6.55
N PRO A 230 14.61 -24.39 -5.90
CA PRO A 230 13.76 -23.79 -4.88
C PRO A 230 12.37 -23.50 -5.45
N SER A 231 11.34 -23.75 -4.64
CA SER A 231 9.97 -23.70 -5.15
C SER A 231 9.65 -22.30 -5.70
N PRO A 232 9.03 -22.17 -6.89
CA PRO A 232 8.65 -20.87 -7.44
C PRO A 232 7.84 -20.02 -6.45
N THR A 233 7.06 -20.68 -5.59
CA THR A 233 6.32 -20.06 -4.48
C THR A 233 7.22 -19.32 -3.49
N ARG A 234 8.40 -19.84 -3.13
CA ARG A 234 9.34 -19.12 -2.24
C ARG A 234 9.92 -17.89 -2.92
N ARG A 235 10.27 -18.00 -4.21
CA ARG A 235 10.73 -16.84 -5.02
C ARG A 235 9.66 -15.76 -5.08
N GLN A 236 8.40 -16.16 -5.30
CA GLN A 236 7.26 -15.24 -5.30
C GLN A 236 7.09 -14.56 -3.94
N ALA A 237 7.12 -15.32 -2.84
CA ALA A 237 6.98 -14.76 -1.49
C ALA A 237 8.08 -13.75 -1.18
N GLU A 238 9.34 -14.02 -1.57
CA GLU A 238 10.44 -13.08 -1.40
C GLU A 238 10.28 -11.82 -2.25
N ALA A 239 9.85 -11.98 -3.50
CA ALA A 239 9.56 -10.85 -4.38
C ALA A 239 8.41 -9.98 -3.86
N VAL A 240 7.35 -10.59 -3.29
CA VAL A 240 6.26 -9.87 -2.61
C VAL A 240 6.82 -9.08 -1.44
N VAL A 241 7.69 -9.66 -0.59
CA VAL A 241 8.32 -8.92 0.51
C VAL A 241 9.12 -7.73 0.02
N ALA A 242 9.88 -7.87 -1.08
CA ALA A 242 10.65 -6.77 -1.63
C ALA A 242 9.76 -5.60 -2.07
N ALA A 243 8.67 -5.89 -2.79
CA ALA A 243 7.68 -4.87 -3.16
C ALA A 243 6.95 -4.28 -1.94
N THR A 244 6.63 -5.11 -0.95
CA THR A 244 6.00 -4.70 0.32
C THR A 244 6.85 -3.68 1.06
N VAL A 245 8.17 -3.86 1.11
CA VAL A 245 9.09 -2.90 1.75
C VAL A 245 9.00 -1.53 1.09
N TRP A 246 9.01 -1.47 -0.25
CA TRP A 246 8.87 -0.22 -1.00
C TRP A 246 7.50 0.42 -0.77
N HIS A 247 6.44 -0.36 -0.89
CA HIS A 247 5.06 0.09 -0.73
C HIS A 247 4.81 0.62 0.69
N ALA A 248 5.16 -0.14 1.73
CA ALA A 248 5.02 0.31 3.11
C ALA A 248 5.84 1.56 3.40
N THR A 249 7.06 1.69 2.83
CA THR A 249 7.88 2.90 2.98
C THR A 249 7.20 4.11 2.35
N PHE A 250 6.65 3.97 1.15
CA PHE A 250 5.93 5.04 0.46
C PHE A 250 4.68 5.48 1.24
N ASN A 251 3.84 4.54 1.68
CA ASN A 251 2.63 4.87 2.45
C ASN A 251 2.98 5.57 3.77
N THR A 252 4.05 5.12 4.43
CA THR A 252 4.58 5.77 5.64
C THR A 252 5.07 7.18 5.37
N THR A 253 5.73 7.40 4.22
CA THR A 253 6.22 8.72 3.81
C THR A 253 5.05 9.67 3.54
N VAL A 254 4.02 9.22 2.80
CA VAL A 254 2.80 9.99 2.55
C VAL A 254 2.14 10.41 3.87
N VAL A 255 1.88 9.44 4.75
CA VAL A 255 1.26 9.71 6.05
C VAL A 255 2.14 10.61 6.94
N GLY A 256 3.44 10.39 6.94
CA GLY A 256 4.38 11.22 7.71
C GLY A 256 4.35 12.68 7.28
N MET A 257 4.25 12.95 5.97
CA MET A 257 4.14 14.32 5.44
C MET A 257 2.82 14.99 5.81
N VAL A 258 1.70 14.25 5.75
CA VAL A 258 0.38 14.75 6.16
C VAL A 258 0.37 15.03 7.68
N TRP A 259 0.88 14.10 8.48
CA TRP A 259 1.00 14.29 9.93
C TRP A 259 1.88 15.49 10.28
N LEU A 260 3.03 15.66 9.61
CA LEU A 260 3.91 16.81 9.83
C LEU A 260 3.20 18.14 9.53
N ALA A 261 2.44 18.23 8.44
CA ALA A 261 1.67 19.42 8.12
C ALA A 261 0.62 19.74 9.21
N ILE A 262 -0.04 18.72 9.75
CA ILE A 262 -1.00 18.87 10.85
C ILE A 262 -0.30 19.33 12.13
N VAL A 263 0.86 18.75 12.48
CA VAL A 263 1.64 19.16 13.65
C VAL A 263 2.04 20.63 13.55
N LEU A 264 2.55 21.06 12.38
CA LEU A 264 2.93 22.45 12.17
C LEU A 264 1.73 23.39 12.30
N SER A 265 0.56 23.00 11.79
CA SER A 265 -0.68 23.77 11.93
C SER A 265 -1.21 23.82 13.36
N ALA A 266 -1.00 22.78 14.16
CA ALA A 266 -1.47 22.72 15.54
C ALA A 266 -0.57 23.49 16.51
N LEU A 267 0.67 23.77 16.11
CA LEU A 267 1.65 24.53 16.89
C LEU A 267 1.68 26.03 16.56
N ALA A 268 1.10 26.42 15.41
CA ALA A 268 0.98 27.81 14.95
C ALA A 268 -0.21 28.52 15.59
#